data_AF-A0A1F4D2T6-F1
#
_entry.id   AF-A0A1F4D2T6-F1
#
_cell.length_a   1.000
_cell.length_b   1.000
_cell.length_c   1.000
_cell.angle_alpha   90.00
_cell.angle_beta   90.00
_cell.angle_gamma   90.00
#
_symmetry.space_group_name_H-M   'P 1'
#
loop_
_entity.id
_entity.type
_entity.pdbx_description
1 polymer ?
#
loop_
_entity_poly.entity_id
_entity_poly.type
_entity_poly.pdbx_seq_one_letter_code
_entity_poly.pdbx_strand_id
1 'polypeptide(L)'
;MCHVILTLPIIALPVLWLLPVEVAIPVYAGAVGISIIVYAIALEAWRMPVRNGIEALIGATGTVERREGRQVVLSLGGELWAADIEDEPMAVGDKVLVVGFEGITLRARTQPMQ
;
A
#
# COMPACT_ATOMS: atom_id res chain seq x y z
N MET A 1 11.97 -13.87 -4.64
CA MET A 1 12.71 -14.13 -3.37
C MET A 1 11.88 -14.93 -2.35
N CYS A 2 10.56 -14.71 -2.22
CA CYS A 2 9.71 -15.41 -1.23
C CYS A 2 9.66 -16.95 -1.35
N HIS A 3 9.88 -17.51 -2.54
CA HIS A 3 9.76 -18.96 -2.75
C HIS A 3 10.89 -19.77 -2.08
N VAL A 4 12.08 -19.19 -1.92
CA VAL A 4 13.25 -19.90 -1.36
C VAL A 4 13.09 -20.15 0.15
N ILE A 5 12.53 -19.19 0.88
CA ILE A 5 12.28 -19.31 2.33
C ILE A 5 11.15 -20.31 2.62
N LEU A 6 10.17 -20.41 1.73
CA LEU A 6 9.05 -21.34 1.87
C LEU A 6 9.46 -22.80 1.58
N THR A 7 10.45 -23.01 0.69
CA THR A 7 10.96 -24.34 0.37
C THR A 7 12.02 -24.86 1.35
N LEU A 8 12.47 -24.02 2.30
CA LEU A 8 13.51 -24.36 3.26
C LEU A 8 13.22 -25.63 4.09
N PRO A 9 11.98 -25.89 4.57
CA PRO A 9 11.65 -27.14 5.26
C PRO A 9 11.68 -28.37 4.33
N ILE A 10 11.43 -28.17 3.03
CA ILE A 10 11.48 -29.23 2.01
C ILE A 10 12.94 -29.58 1.67
N ILE A 11 13.82 -28.58 1.63
CA ILE A 11 15.27 -28.76 1.42
C ILE A 11 15.94 -29.36 2.66
N ALA A 12 15.38 -29.17 3.86
CA ALA A 12 15.88 -29.75 5.10
C ALA A 12 15.54 -31.25 5.29
N LEU A 13 14.53 -31.77 4.58
CA LEU A 13 14.12 -33.19 4.65
C LEU A 13 15.23 -34.18 4.23
N PRO A 14 15.95 -33.97 3.10
CA PRO A 14 17.10 -34.81 2.73
C PRO A 14 18.22 -34.83 3.78
N VAL A 15 18.42 -33.71 4.48
CA VAL A 15 19.46 -33.57 5.53
C VAL A 15 19.12 -34.43 6.75
N LEU A 16 17.82 -34.63 7.05
CA LEU A 16 17.34 -35.50 8.11
C LEU A 16 17.68 -36.98 7.88
N TRP A 17 17.89 -37.40 6.63
CA TRP A 17 18.24 -38.77 6.27
C TRP A 17 19.75 -39.05 6.40
N LEU A 18 20.57 -38.01 6.37
CA LEU A 18 22.03 -38.09 6.38
C LEU A 18 22.64 -37.88 7.78
N LEU A 19 21.89 -37.27 8.71
CA LEU A 19 22.33 -36.97 10.08
C LEU A 19 21.62 -37.85 11.13
N PRO A 20 22.28 -38.16 12.27
CA PRO A 20 21.63 -38.82 13.40
C PRO A 20 20.44 -37.99 13.90
N VAL A 21 19.35 -38.70 14.23
CA VAL A 21 18.03 -38.12 14.55
C VAL A 21 18.11 -37.09 15.70
N GLU A 22 19.03 -37.30 16.64
CA GLU A 22 19.28 -36.42 17.79
C GLU A 22 19.71 -34.99 17.38
N VAL A 23 20.47 -34.86 16.29
CA VAL A 23 20.97 -33.57 15.78
C VAL A 23 20.01 -33.01 14.72
N ALA A 24 19.35 -33.90 13.99
CA ALA A 24 18.43 -33.53 12.93
C ALA A 24 17.17 -32.83 13.45
N ILE A 25 16.62 -33.28 14.59
CA ILE A 25 15.43 -32.69 15.23
C ILE A 25 15.61 -31.21 15.60
N PRO A 26 16.62 -30.79 16.38
CA PRO A 26 16.77 -29.38 16.78
C PRO A 26 17.06 -28.47 15.58
N VAL A 27 17.82 -28.95 14.59
CA VAL A 27 18.10 -28.20 13.35
C VAL A 27 16.81 -27.99 12.56
N TYR A 28 16.00 -29.03 12.40
CA TYR A 28 14.72 -28.95 11.71
C TYR A 28 13.73 -28.04 12.45
N ALA A 29 13.66 -28.14 13.79
CA ALA A 29 12.83 -27.28 14.62
C ALA A 29 13.22 -25.79 14.47
N GLY A 30 14.53 -25.49 14.43
CA GLY A 30 15.02 -24.13 14.19
C GLY A 30 14.62 -23.60 12.80
N ALA A 31 14.78 -24.41 11.76
CA ALA A 31 14.39 -24.06 10.40
C ALA A 31 12.87 -23.77 10.28
N VAL A 32 12.04 -24.62 10.88
CA VAL A 32 10.59 -24.44 10.93
C VAL A 32 10.22 -23.18 11.71
N GLY A 33 10.85 -22.95 12.87
CA GLY A 33 10.61 -21.76 13.69
C GLY A 33 10.89 -20.46 12.93
N ILE A 34 12.04 -20.38 12.25
CA ILE A 34 12.39 -19.23 11.42
C ILE A 34 11.36 -19.05 10.28
N SER A 35 10.95 -20.14 9.63
CA SER A 35 9.96 -20.10 8.56
C SER A 35 8.62 -19.55 9.05
N ILE A 36 8.14 -19.99 10.22
CA ILE A 36 6.90 -19.51 10.83
C ILE A 36 6.98 -18.00 11.13
N ILE A 37 8.09 -17.53 11.72
CA ILE A 37 8.27 -16.11 12.03
C ILE A 37 8.22 -15.25 10.76
N VAL A 38 8.94 -15.66 9.72
CA VAL A 38 8.92 -14.93 8.44
C VAL A 38 7.53 -14.96 7.82
N TYR A 39 6.81 -16.08 7.92
CA TYR A 39 5.44 -16.20 7.42
C TYR A 39 4.47 -15.29 8.17
N ALA A 40 4.61 -15.18 9.50
CA ALA A 40 3.81 -14.27 10.31
C ALA A 40 4.03 -12.81 9.90
N ILE A 41 5.28 -12.39 9.73
CA ILE A 41 5.62 -11.04 9.27
C ILE A 41 5.10 -10.78 7.86
N ALA A 42 5.22 -11.75 6.95
CA ALA A 42 4.71 -11.62 5.59
C ALA A 42 3.18 -11.51 5.57
N LEU A 43 2.47 -12.31 6.38
CA LEU A 43 1.03 -12.22 6.54
C LEU A 43 0.61 -10.88 7.14
N GLU A 44 1.35 -10.36 8.12
CA GLU A 44 1.10 -9.06 8.70
C GLU A 44 1.30 -7.95 7.66
N ALA A 45 2.36 -8.02 6.86
CA ALA A 45 2.59 -7.11 5.74
C ALA A 45 1.52 -7.22 4.63
N TRP A 46 0.96 -8.41 4.41
CA TRP A 46 -0.13 -8.61 3.44
C TRP A 46 -1.49 -8.17 3.98
N ARG A 47 -1.68 -8.22 5.31
CA ARG A 47 -2.87 -7.71 6.00
C ARG A 47 -2.82 -6.20 6.22
N MET A 48 -1.65 -5.58 6.07
CA MET A 48 -1.57 -4.13 5.97
C MET A 48 -2.34 -3.72 4.72
N PRO A 49 -3.42 -2.92 4.85
CA PRO A 49 -4.19 -2.47 3.72
C PRO A 49 -3.25 -1.76 2.75
N VAL A 50 -3.44 -2.02 1.45
CA VAL A 50 -2.59 -1.53 0.38
C VAL A 50 -2.68 -0.01 0.35
N ARG A 51 -1.79 0.68 1.08
CA ARG A 51 -1.70 2.15 1.13
C ARG A 51 -1.08 2.73 -0.14
N ASN A 52 -1.30 2.10 -1.30
CA ASN A 52 -0.72 2.53 -2.55
C ASN A 52 -1.71 3.43 -3.30
N GLY A 53 -1.49 4.74 -3.18
CA GLY A 53 -1.93 5.73 -4.15
C GLY A 53 -3.34 6.27 -3.93
N ILE A 54 -4.37 5.55 -4.37
CA ILE A 54 -5.67 6.17 -4.70
C ILE A 54 -6.64 6.22 -3.50
N GLU A 55 -6.67 5.17 -2.68
CA GLU A 55 -7.58 5.11 -1.52
C GLU A 55 -7.16 6.07 -0.40
N ALA A 56 -5.86 6.36 -0.27
CA ALA A 56 -5.34 7.32 0.69
C ALA A 56 -5.64 8.78 0.31
N LEU A 57 -5.97 9.05 -0.96
CA LEU A 57 -6.31 10.38 -1.44
C LEU A 57 -7.78 10.71 -1.17
N ILE A 58 -8.65 9.72 -0.97
CA ILE A 58 -10.07 9.95 -0.65
C ILE A 58 -10.15 10.53 0.77
N GLY A 59 -10.74 11.72 0.89
CA GLY A 59 -10.80 12.49 2.13
C GLY A 59 -9.58 13.37 2.40
N ALA A 60 -8.57 13.38 1.51
CA ALA A 60 -7.44 14.29 1.61
C ALA A 60 -7.84 15.70 1.13
N THR A 61 -7.29 16.71 1.80
CA THR A 61 -7.42 18.12 1.39
C THR A 61 -6.22 18.52 0.52
N GLY A 62 -6.50 18.99 -0.69
CA GLY A 62 -5.51 19.51 -1.63
C GLY A 62 -5.69 20.99 -1.90
N THR A 63 -4.69 21.61 -2.52
CA THR A 63 -4.76 23.01 -2.97
C THR A 63 -4.79 23.04 -4.49
N VAL A 64 -5.66 23.86 -5.07
CA VAL A 64 -5.71 24.07 -6.53
C VAL A 64 -4.45 24.83 -6.97
N GLU A 65 -3.58 24.20 -7.75
CA GLU A 65 -2.38 24.85 -8.32
C GLU A 65 -2.64 25.44 -9.71
N ARG A 66 -3.45 24.74 -10.52
CA ARG A 66 -3.78 25.17 -11.88
C ARG A 66 -5.21 24.82 -12.22
N ARG A 67 -5.84 25.68 -13.01
CA ARG A 67 -7.15 25.43 -13.62
C ARG A 67 -7.04 25.36 -15.13
N GLU A 68 -7.59 24.29 -15.71
CA GLU A 68 -7.71 24.08 -17.15
C GLU A 68 -9.20 23.80 -17.48
N GLY A 69 -9.98 24.87 -17.57
CA GLY A 69 -11.42 24.80 -17.83
C GLY A 69 -12.19 24.18 -16.64
N ARG A 70 -12.73 22.97 -16.87
CA ARG A 70 -13.47 22.17 -15.87
C ARG A 70 -12.58 21.19 -15.09
N GLN A 71 -11.37 20.96 -15.56
CA GLN A 71 -10.36 20.20 -14.82
C GLN A 71 -9.45 21.14 -14.03
N VAL A 72 -9.05 20.70 -12.86
CA VAL A 72 -8.03 21.36 -12.03
C VAL A 72 -6.91 20.41 -11.70
N VAL A 73 -5.73 20.98 -11.55
CA VAL A 73 -4.56 20.27 -11.01
C VAL A 73 -4.47 20.63 -9.53
N LEU A 74 -4.51 19.60 -8.69
CA LEU A 74 -4.43 19.70 -7.24
C LEU A 74 -3.06 19.25 -6.76
N SER A 75 -2.52 19.97 -5.79
CA SER A 75 -1.35 19.58 -5.03
C SER A 75 -1.80 18.84 -3.77
N LEU A 76 -1.51 17.54 -3.71
CA LEU A 76 -1.87 16.63 -2.62
C LEU A 76 -0.60 15.96 -2.10
N GLY A 77 -0.18 16.30 -0.88
CA GLY A 77 1.01 15.69 -0.27
C GLY A 77 2.33 15.90 -1.03
N GLY A 78 2.40 16.88 -1.93
CA GLY A 78 3.56 17.15 -2.80
C GLY A 78 3.46 16.52 -4.20
N GLU A 79 2.36 15.85 -4.53
CA GLU A 79 2.09 15.29 -5.85
C GLU A 79 0.99 16.08 -6.59
N LEU A 80 1.11 16.18 -7.91
CA LEU A 80 0.15 16.85 -8.77
C LEU A 80 -0.86 15.85 -9.35
N TRP A 81 -2.14 16.09 -9.07
CA TRP A 81 -3.23 15.22 -9.49
C TRP A 81 -4.27 15.98 -10.30
N ALA A 82 -4.73 15.38 -11.40
CA ALA A 82 -5.86 15.91 -12.16
C ALA A 82 -7.17 15.58 -11.45
N ALA A 83 -8.01 16.59 -11.26
CA ALA A 83 -9.33 16.44 -10.67
C ALA A 83 -10.41 17.15 -11.51
N ASP A 84 -11.58 16.53 -11.61
CA ASP A 84 -12.79 17.16 -12.12
C ASP A 84 -13.56 17.78 -10.93
N ILE A 85 -14.03 19.02 -11.12
CA ILE A 85 -14.75 19.75 -10.07
C ILE A 85 -16.25 19.60 -10.30
N GLU A 86 -16.97 19.14 -9.28
CA GLU A 86 -18.44 19.08 -9.31
C GLU A 86 -19.10 20.45 -9.06
N ASP A 87 -18.46 21.36 -8.29
CA ASP A 87 -18.95 22.70 -7.95
C ASP A 87 -18.19 23.85 -8.68
N GLU A 88 -18.91 24.71 -9.43
CA GLU A 88 -18.35 25.96 -9.98
C GLU A 88 -18.72 27.19 -9.11
N PRO A 89 -17.85 28.22 -8.97
CA PRO A 89 -16.48 28.36 -9.46
C PRO A 89 -15.40 28.26 -8.35
N MET A 90 -14.31 27.54 -8.63
CA MET A 90 -13.12 27.44 -7.77
C MET A 90 -11.94 28.24 -8.33
N ALA A 91 -11.12 28.82 -7.45
CA ALA A 91 -9.93 29.60 -7.77
C ALA A 91 -8.62 28.85 -7.46
N VAL A 92 -7.54 29.28 -8.11
CA VAL A 92 -6.17 28.82 -7.78
C VAL A 92 -5.85 29.26 -6.35
N GLY A 93 -5.39 28.32 -5.52
CA GLY A 93 -5.14 28.52 -4.10
C GLY A 93 -6.27 28.02 -3.18
N ASP A 94 -7.44 27.66 -3.73
CA ASP A 94 -8.53 27.14 -2.92
C ASP A 94 -8.23 25.74 -2.38
N LYS A 95 -8.73 25.47 -1.18
CA LYS A 95 -8.69 24.14 -0.57
C LYS A 95 -9.87 23.30 -1.04
N VAL A 96 -9.56 22.11 -1.52
CA VAL A 96 -10.54 21.13 -2.00
C VAL A 96 -10.45 19.85 -1.21
N LEU A 97 -11.60 19.23 -0.98
CA LEU A 97 -11.68 17.88 -0.46
C LEU A 97 -11.86 16.90 -1.62
N VAL A 98 -10.98 15.91 -1.71
CA VAL A 98 -11.12 14.80 -2.65
C VAL A 98 -12.18 13.83 -2.13
N VAL A 99 -13.18 13.53 -2.94
CA VAL A 99 -14.37 12.78 -2.49
C VAL A 99 -14.62 11.50 -3.25
N GLY A 100 -13.83 11.27 -4.29
CA GLY A 100 -13.88 10.06 -5.08
C GLY A 100 -12.86 10.11 -6.22
N PHE A 101 -12.92 9.11 -7.08
CA PHE A 101 -12.09 8.99 -8.26
C PHE A 101 -12.91 8.38 -9.39
N GLU A 102 -12.54 8.72 -10.62
CA GLU A 102 -13.08 8.13 -11.84
C GLU A 102 -11.91 7.77 -12.74
N GLY A 103 -11.55 6.47 -12.74
CA GLY A 103 -10.32 5.99 -13.36
C GLY A 103 -9.08 6.59 -12.69
N ILE A 104 -8.38 7.48 -13.38
CA ILE A 104 -7.17 8.18 -12.91
C ILE A 104 -7.42 9.64 -12.52
N THR A 105 -8.64 10.13 -12.71
CA THR A 105 -9.02 11.51 -12.41
C THR A 105 -9.73 11.56 -11.06
N LEU A 106 -9.32 12.46 -10.17
CA LEU A 106 -9.96 12.63 -8.88
C LEU A 106 -11.27 13.42 -9.04
N ARG A 107 -12.24 13.20 -8.14
CA ARG A 107 -13.40 14.07 -7.99
C ARG A 107 -13.22 14.89 -6.73
N ALA A 108 -13.35 16.21 -6.87
CA ALA A 108 -13.11 17.15 -5.78
C ALA A 108 -14.28 18.12 -5.63
N ARG A 109 -14.53 18.53 -4.38
CA ARG A 109 -15.51 19.56 -4.03
C ARG A 109 -14.90 20.57 -3.08
N THR A 110 -15.43 21.78 -3.08
CA THR A 110 -14.94 22.85 -2.22
C THR A 110 -15.09 22.44 -0.76
N GLN A 111 -14.04 22.57 0.04
CA GLN A 111 -14.14 22.30 1.47
C GLN A 111 -14.90 23.48 2.12
N PRO A 112 -16.05 23.25 2.77
CA PRO A 112 -16.70 24.31 3.53
C PRO A 112 -15.77 24.72 4.68
N MET A 113 -15.49 26.02 4.78
CA MET A 113 -14.85 26.59 5.98
C MET A 113 -15.80 26.35 7.15
N GLN A 114 -15.38 25.53 8.12
CA GLN A 114 -15.99 25.50 9.45
C GLN A 114 -15.44 26.64 10.28
#